data_AF-A0A2U9NSL6-F1
#
_entry.id   AF-A0A2U9NSL6-F1
#
_cell.length_a   1.000
_cell.length_b   1.000
_cell.length_c   1.000
_cell.angle_alpha   90.00
_cell.angle_beta   90.00
_cell.angle_gamma   90.00
#
_symmetry.space_group_name_H-M   'P 1'
#
loop_
_entity.id
_entity.type
_entity.pdbx_description
1 polymer ?
#
loop_
_entity_poly.entity_id
_entity_poly.type
_entity_poly.pdbx_seq_one_letter_code
_entity_poly.pdbx_strand_id
1 'polypeptide(L)' 'MITALVGLLVLISLILVITVPVALATPGEWEESKGTFNRVFQAWVSLVIVIAAADGISSSI' A
#
# COMPACT_ATOMS: atom_id res chain seq x y z
N MET A 1 -16.06 -6.45 6.94
CA MET A 1 -15.49 -5.75 5.76
C MET A 1 -14.17 -5.07 6.10
N ILE A 2 -14.12 -4.17 7.11
CA ILE A 2 -12.90 -3.45 7.50
C ILE A 2 -11.74 -4.40 7.84
N THR A 3 -11.98 -5.49 8.57
CA THR A 3 -10.96 -6.50 8.88
C THR A 3 -10.29 -7.11 7.65
N ALA A 4 -11.04 -7.38 6.57
CA ALA A 4 -10.49 -7.90 5.32
C ALA A 4 -9.66 -6.83 4.58
N LEU A 5 -10.13 -5.58 4.55
CA LEU A 5 -9.41 -4.46 3.94
C LEU A 5 -8.09 -4.19 4.67
N VAL A 6 -8.10 -4.21 6.01
CA VAL A 6 -6.90 -4.05 6.84
C VAL A 6 -5.96 -5.25 6.65
N GLY A 7 -6.49 -6.48 6.56
CA GLY A 7 -5.69 -7.66 6.23
C GLY A 7 -4.95 -7.51 4.90
N LEU A 8 -5.64 -7.03 3.86
CA LEU A 8 -5.01 -6.72 2.57
C LEU A 8 -3.96 -5.61 2.69
N LEU A 9 -4.26 -4.53 3.43
CA LEU A 9 -3.34 -3.43 3.67
C LEU A 9 -2.04 -3.92 4.32
N VAL A 10 -2.14 -4.80 5.32
CA VAL A 10 -0.98 -5.40 5.99
C VAL A 10 -0.14 -6.22 5.01
N LEU A 11 -0.75 -7.09 4.20
CA LEU A 11 -0.03 -7.91 3.22
C LEU A 11 0.72 -7.05 2.19
N ILE A 12 0.07 -6.02 1.64
CA ILE A 12 0.71 -5.08 0.71
C ILE A 12 1.85 -4.34 1.41
N SER A 13 1.64 -3.91 2.66
CA SER A 13 2.66 -3.19 3.44
C SER A 13 3.89 -4.06 3.71
N LEU A 14 3.72 -5.35 4.03
CA LEU A 14 4.83 -6.28 4.20
C LEU A 14 5.66 -6.43 2.92
N ILE A 15 4.99 -6.55 1.76
CA ILE A 15 5.67 -6.60 0.46
C ILE A 15 6.45 -5.31 0.22
N LEU A 16 5.85 -4.14 0.47
CA LEU A 16 6.51 -2.85 0.26
C LEU A 16 7.71 -2.64 1.19
N VAL A 17 7.58 -2.98 2.47
CA VAL A 17 8.66 -2.87 3.47
C VAL A 17 9.89 -3.68 3.07
N ILE A 18 9.71 -4.81 2.37
CA ILE A 18 10.81 -5.63 1.88
C ILE A 18 11.32 -5.12 0.53
N THR A 19 10.43 -4.91 -0.45
CA THR A 19 10.83 -4.68 -1.85
C THR A 19 11.34 -3.26 -2.11
N VAL A 20 10.81 -2.25 -1.42
CA VAL A 20 11.25 -0.85 -1.58
C VAL A 20 12.72 -0.66 -1.19
N PRO A 21 13.19 -1.03 0.03
CA PRO A 21 14.60 -0.85 0.37
C PRO A 21 15.55 -1.68 -0.51
N VAL A 22 15.12 -2.87 -0.96
CA VAL A 22 15.92 -3.68 -1.89
C VAL A 22 16.10 -2.96 -3.23
N ALA A 23 15.03 -2.40 -3.80
CA ALA A 23 15.12 -1.63 -5.04
C ALA A 23 15.93 -0.34 -4.88
N LEU A 24 15.86 0.32 -3.73
CA LEU A 24 16.65 1.51 -3.44
C LEU A 24 18.14 1.21 -3.22
N ALA A 25 18.47 0.04 -2.66
CA ALA A 25 19.84 -0.38 -2.42
C ALA A 25 20.53 -0.98 -3.65
N THR A 26 19.76 -1.45 -4.64
CA THR A 26 20.29 -2.10 -5.84
C THR A 26 20.50 -1.06 -6.94
N PRO A 27 21.74 -0.85 -7.44
CA PRO A 27 22.01 0.18 -8.44
C PRO A 27 21.21 -0.02 -9.73
N GLY A 28 20.48 1.02 -10.16
CA GLY A 28 19.69 1.03 -11.39
C GLY A 28 18.27 0.45 -11.27
N GLU A 29 18.01 -0.41 -10.28
CA GLU A 29 16.69 -1.04 -10.08
C GLU A 29 15.61 -0.02 -9.73
N TRP A 30 15.95 1.02 -8.97
CA TRP A 30 14.99 2.06 -8.63
C TRP A 30 14.47 2.78 -9.88
N GLU A 31 15.37 3.22 -10.76
CA GLU A 31 15.01 3.92 -11.99
C GLU A 31 14.14 3.07 -12.91
N GLU A 32 14.44 1.77 -13.03
CA GLU A 32 13.68 0.82 -13.85
C GLU A 32 12.29 0.53 -13.27
N SER A 33 12.20 0.29 -11.95
CA SER A 33 10.98 -0.17 -11.29
C SER A 33 10.10 0.94 -10.70
N LYS A 34 10.57 2.21 -10.70
CA LYS A 34 9.87 3.38 -10.11
C LYS A 34 8.42 3.51 -10.59
N GLY A 35 8.16 3.24 -11.87
CA GLY A 35 6.80 3.30 -12.42
C GLY A 35 5.86 2.29 -11.77
N THR A 36 6.34 1.07 -11.52
CA THR A 36 5.59 0.02 -10.83
C THR A 36 5.38 0.38 -9.36
N PHE A 37 6.43 0.80 -8.66
CA PHE A 37 6.31 1.27 -7.27
C PHE A 37 5.30 2.41 -7.14
N ASN A 38 5.32 3.40 -8.04
CA ASN A 38 4.37 4.51 -8.01
C ASN A 38 2.91 4.03 -8.11
N ARG A 39 2.61 3.07 -8.99
CA ARG A 39 1.26 2.48 -9.08
C ARG A 39 0.87 1.75 -7.80
N VAL A 40 1.80 0.99 -7.21
CA VAL A 40 1.54 0.27 -5.96
C VAL A 40 1.34 1.26 -4.79
N PHE A 41 2.12 2.34 -4.72
CA PHE A 41 1.94 3.39 -3.72
C PHE A 41 0.58 4.08 -3.85
N GLN A 42 0.16 4.41 -5.07
CA GLN A 42 -1.16 4.98 -5.33
C GLN A 42 -2.28 4.03 -4.87
N ALA A 43 -2.16 2.73 -5.18
CA ALA A 43 -3.11 1.72 -4.72
C ALA A 43 -3.13 1.59 -3.18
N TRP A 44 -1.95 1.59 -2.56
CA TRP A 44 -1.80 1.52 -1.11
C TRP A 44 -2.43 2.73 -0.39
N VAL A 45 -2.16 3.96 -0.85
CA VAL A 45 -2.81 5.17 -0.31
C VAL A 45 -4.32 5.14 -0.54
N SER A 46 -4.77 4.72 -1.72
CA SER A 46 -6.20 4.61 -2.03
C SER A 46 -6.89 3.62 -1.08
N LEU A 47 -6.24 2.51 -0.76
CA LEU A 47 -6.75 1.53 0.20
C LEU A 47 -6.87 2.12 1.62
N VAL A 48 -5.89 2.93 2.06
CA VAL A 48 -5.97 3.65 3.35
C VAL A 48 -7.19 4.59 3.37
N ILE A 49 -7.42 5.35 2.29
CA ILE A 49 -8.58 6.26 2.19
C ILE A 49 -9.90 5.48 2.25
N VAL A 50 -9.99 4.36 1.53
CA VAL A 50 -11.18 3.48 1.55
C VAL A 50 -11.45 2.92 2.94
N ILE A 51 -10.40 2.49 3.67
CA ILE A 51 -10.54 2.00 5.05
C ILE A 51 -11.04 3.12 5.96
N ALA A 52 -10.45 4.32 5.86
CA ALA A 52 -10.87 5.47 6.67
C ALA A 52 -12.33 5.86 6.41
N ALA A 53 -12.75 5.88 5.14
CA ALA A 53 -14.15 6.13 4.78
C ALA A 53 -15.09 5.03 5.32
N ALA A 54 -14.71 3.75 5.20
CA ALA A 54 -15.50 2.63 5.68
C ALA A 54 -15.68 2.68 7.21
N ASP A 55 -14.62 3.00 7.95
CA ASP A 55 -14.66 3.14 9.41
C ASP A 55 -15.48 4.36 9.85
N GLY A 56 -15.27 5.51 9.20
CA GLY A 56 -16.02 6.74 9.48
C GLY A 56 -17.53 6.60 9.22
N ILE A 57 -17.91 5.92 8.12
CA ILE A 57 -19.32 5.61 7.86
C ILE A 57 -19.84 4.63 8.92
N SER A 58 -19.17 3.50 9.13
CA SER A 58 -19.65 2.43 10.03
C SER A 58 -19.77 2.86 11.49
N SER A 59 -19.01 3.86 11.93
CA SER A 59 -19.09 4.40 13.29
C SER A 59 -20.20 5.44 13.48
N SER A 60 -20.77 5.95 12.39
CA SER A 60 -21.80 7.01 12.39
C SER A 60 -23.23 6.48 12.19
N ILE A 61 -23.41 5.16 12.05
CA ILE A 61 -24.69 4.43 11.96
C ILE A 61 -24.79 3.43 13.11
#